data_AF-A0A4Q7MVS5-F1
#
_entry.id   AF-A0A4Q7MVS5-F1
#
_cell.length_a   1.000
_cell.length_b   1.000
_cell.length_c   1.000
_cell.angle_alpha   90.00
_cell.angle_beta   90.00
_cell.angle_gamma   90.00
#
_symmetry.space_group_name_H-M   'P 1'
#
loop_
_entity.id
_entity.type
_entity.pdbx_description
1 polymer ?
#
loop_
_entity_poly.entity_id
_entity_poly.type
_entity_poly.pdbx_seq_one_letter_code
_entity_poly.pdbx_strand_id
1 'polypeptide(L)'
;MRILIQLVFFLFICSRLYAQNGRDTILLPLRILQGTPPIISQLATERVENITSFRHIPPGYKFWCIRQWTVVYLQELREQALTGKITTDRFEDYAKSVAMIDSPYKSVSSAILPGNKVAFFTGIDTTGKKIIIADANNNKDFNDDKIWTFDTSYFSRPFRSAGFLPTVNLDIQYFDRLTGAVTKIATPVMLNPFEYYNEDFESDPKERILDLVIECTRYRQTDLKLNGEKYTIYLCNNHNELPFTDRTNTNLLVETSAGKKKFYKLFDNLELGDSKYKIGGLKDEAELILIKIN
;
A
#
# COMPACT_ATOMS: atom_id res chain seq x y z
N MET A 1 -32.83 -16.37 55.23
CA MET A 1 -31.44 -16.76 54.89
C MET A 1 -31.36 -17.68 53.65
N ARG A 2 -32.12 -18.78 53.56
CA ARG A 2 -32.11 -19.71 52.40
C ARG A 2 -32.37 -19.06 51.03
N ILE A 3 -33.37 -18.18 50.95
CA ILE A 3 -33.76 -17.48 49.71
C ILE A 3 -32.64 -16.57 49.21
N LEU A 4 -31.97 -15.86 50.11
CA LEU A 4 -30.85 -14.96 49.77
C LEU A 4 -29.67 -15.73 49.17
N ILE A 5 -29.36 -16.91 49.73
CA ILE A 5 -28.29 -17.78 49.23
C ILE A 5 -28.61 -18.28 47.81
N GLN A 6 -29.85 -18.71 47.55
CA GLN A 6 -30.28 -19.15 46.23
C GLN A 6 -30.23 -18.03 45.18
N LEU A 7 -30.59 -16.80 45.57
CA LEU A 7 -30.58 -15.64 44.67
C LEU A 7 -29.16 -15.22 44.30
N VAL A 8 -28.23 -15.25 45.27
CA VAL A 8 -26.80 -14.99 45.02
C VAL A 8 -26.22 -16.07 44.09
N PHE A 9 -26.56 -17.34 44.31
CA PHE A 9 -26.08 -18.43 43.47
C PHE A 9 -26.61 -18.32 42.02
N PHE A 10 -27.89 -17.96 41.87
CA PHE A 10 -28.49 -17.73 40.56
C PHE A 10 -27.84 -16.55 39.82
N LEU A 11 -27.62 -15.42 40.51
CA LEU A 11 -26.92 -14.28 39.94
C LEU A 11 -25.47 -14.62 39.55
N PHE A 12 -24.80 -15.45 40.33
CA PHE A 12 -23.43 -15.91 40.03
C PHE A 12 -23.40 -16.86 38.82
N ILE A 13 -24.38 -17.73 38.66
CA ILE A 13 -24.53 -18.60 37.48
C ILE A 13 -24.86 -17.77 36.23
N CYS A 14 -25.81 -16.84 36.33
CA CYS A 14 -26.19 -15.96 35.23
C CYS A 14 -25.02 -15.05 34.79
N SER A 15 -24.24 -14.52 35.72
CA SER A 15 -23.05 -13.71 35.38
C SER A 15 -21.92 -14.55 34.80
N ARG A 16 -21.71 -15.79 35.28
CA ARG A 16 -20.77 -16.76 34.67
C ARG A 16 -21.19 -17.16 33.26
N LEU A 17 -22.47 -17.41 33.01
CA LEU A 17 -23.01 -17.74 31.69
C LEU A 17 -22.94 -16.55 30.74
N TYR A 18 -23.20 -15.33 31.23
CA TYR A 18 -23.04 -14.10 30.45
C TYR A 18 -21.56 -13.85 30.09
N ALA A 19 -20.64 -14.09 31.03
CA ALA A 19 -19.20 -13.98 30.79
C ALA A 19 -18.66 -15.07 29.84
N GLN A 20 -19.23 -16.29 29.86
CA GLN A 20 -18.91 -17.35 28.90
C GLN A 20 -19.52 -17.14 27.52
N ASN A 21 -20.60 -16.37 27.41
CA ASN A 21 -21.14 -15.89 26.14
C ASN A 21 -20.45 -14.62 25.61
N GLY A 22 -19.34 -14.22 26.23
CA GLY A 22 -18.40 -13.27 25.62
C GLY A 22 -17.90 -13.88 24.32
N ARG A 23 -18.53 -13.50 23.19
CA ARG A 23 -18.23 -14.00 21.85
C ARG A 23 -16.71 -14.16 21.70
N ASP A 24 -16.27 -15.37 21.38
CA ASP A 24 -14.85 -15.70 21.15
C ASP A 24 -14.28 -14.70 20.13
N THR A 25 -13.67 -13.64 20.64
CA THR A 25 -13.11 -12.56 19.85
C THR A 25 -11.62 -12.84 19.76
N ILE A 26 -11.15 -13.04 18.53
CA ILE A 26 -9.75 -13.27 18.24
C ILE A 26 -9.17 -11.96 17.74
N LEU A 27 -8.13 -11.47 18.40
CA LEU A 27 -7.31 -10.36 17.92
C LEU A 27 -6.09 -10.97 17.22
N LEU A 28 -5.95 -10.70 15.93
CA LEU A 28 -4.83 -11.21 15.14
C LEU A 28 -3.84 -10.06 14.87
N PRO A 29 -2.62 -10.13 15.42
CA PRO A 29 -1.61 -9.11 15.16
C PRO A 29 -1.21 -9.15 13.68
N LEU A 30 -1.21 -7.98 13.06
CA LEU A 30 -0.90 -7.76 11.66
C LEU A 30 0.54 -7.25 11.53
N ARG A 31 1.33 -7.93 10.70
CA ARG A 31 2.68 -7.50 10.32
C ARG A 31 2.60 -6.72 9.02
N ILE A 32 3.32 -5.61 8.92
CA ILE A 32 3.42 -4.85 7.68
C ILE A 32 4.42 -5.57 6.77
N LEU A 33 4.00 -5.86 5.55
CA LEU A 33 4.84 -6.45 4.50
C LEU A 33 4.72 -5.61 3.22
N GLN A 34 5.74 -5.70 2.38
CA GLN A 34 5.83 -5.03 1.10
C GLN A 34 6.37 -6.01 0.05
N GLY A 35 5.88 -5.93 -1.19
CA GLY A 35 6.27 -6.86 -2.26
C GLY A 35 5.13 -7.15 -3.22
N THR A 36 5.30 -8.16 -4.09
CA THR A 36 4.27 -8.58 -5.05
C THR A 36 3.06 -9.13 -4.28
N PRO A 37 1.93 -8.40 -4.26
CA PRO A 37 0.71 -8.85 -3.63
C PRO A 37 -0.07 -9.78 -4.58
N PRO A 38 -1.19 -10.32 -4.13
CA PRO A 38 -2.24 -10.84 -5.02
C PRO A 38 -3.11 -9.74 -5.65
N ILE A 39 -3.06 -8.48 -5.19
CA ILE A 39 -3.79 -7.33 -5.76
C ILE A 39 -2.81 -6.20 -6.05
N ILE A 40 -2.55 -5.93 -7.33
CA ILE A 40 -1.58 -4.94 -7.79
C ILE A 40 -2.24 -3.55 -7.88
N SER A 41 -1.68 -2.56 -7.19
CA SER A 41 -1.97 -1.15 -7.46
C SER A 41 -0.96 -0.58 -8.46
N GLN A 42 -1.45 0.10 -9.48
CA GLN A 42 -0.65 0.79 -10.48
C GLN A 42 -0.59 2.27 -10.14
N LEU A 43 0.63 2.80 -9.97
CA LEU A 43 0.84 4.20 -9.64
C LEU A 43 1.59 4.88 -10.78
N ALA A 44 1.03 5.99 -11.26
CA ALA A 44 1.66 6.81 -12.30
C ALA A 44 2.78 7.65 -11.70
N THR A 45 3.83 7.87 -12.50
CA THR A 45 4.92 8.80 -12.16
C THR A 45 4.73 10.16 -12.83
N GLU A 46 4.94 11.23 -12.10
CA GLU A 46 4.82 12.61 -12.58
C GLU A 46 6.13 13.10 -13.19
N ARG A 47 6.08 13.93 -14.23
CA ARG A 47 7.29 14.53 -14.82
C ARG A 47 7.94 15.53 -13.86
N VAL A 48 9.26 15.51 -13.79
CA VAL A 48 10.04 16.52 -13.08
C VAL A 48 10.49 17.61 -14.06
N GLU A 49 10.00 18.84 -13.85
CA GLU A 49 10.34 19.99 -14.71
C GLU A 49 11.77 20.51 -14.49
N ASN A 50 12.21 20.59 -13.24
CA ASN A 50 13.54 21.08 -12.90
C ASN A 50 14.48 19.91 -12.55
N ILE A 51 15.30 19.54 -13.52
CA ILE A 51 16.23 18.41 -13.41
C ILE A 51 17.61 18.79 -12.87
N THR A 52 17.86 20.06 -12.52
CA THR A 52 19.20 20.55 -12.14
C THR A 52 19.77 19.91 -10.87
N SER A 53 18.90 19.35 -10.01
CA SER A 53 19.33 18.63 -8.81
C SER A 53 19.75 17.18 -9.04
N PHE A 54 19.61 16.66 -10.27
CA PHE A 54 20.00 15.30 -10.62
C PHE A 54 21.39 15.26 -11.26
N ARG A 55 22.16 14.24 -10.91
CA ARG A 55 23.52 14.00 -11.38
C ARG A 55 23.59 12.78 -12.27
N HIS A 56 24.58 12.77 -13.16
CA HIS A 56 24.86 11.68 -14.08
C HIS A 56 23.64 11.22 -14.90
N ILE A 57 22.82 12.18 -15.35
CA ILE A 57 21.75 11.90 -16.30
C ILE A 57 22.37 11.31 -17.57
N PRO A 58 21.98 10.10 -17.99
CA PRO A 58 22.58 9.45 -19.14
C PRO A 58 22.44 10.29 -20.43
N PRO A 59 23.53 10.55 -21.16
CA PRO A 59 23.45 11.23 -22.45
C PRO A 59 22.98 10.28 -23.57
N GLY A 60 22.62 10.84 -24.72
CA GLY A 60 22.42 10.05 -25.96
C GLY A 60 21.00 9.55 -26.23
N TYR A 61 20.01 9.97 -25.44
CA TYR A 61 18.61 9.60 -25.63
C TYR A 61 17.87 10.67 -26.44
N LYS A 62 17.13 10.25 -27.47
CA LYS A 62 16.39 11.17 -28.36
C LYS A 62 15.21 11.81 -27.64
N PHE A 63 14.53 11.02 -26.83
CA PHE A 63 13.43 11.43 -25.97
C PHE A 63 13.68 10.87 -24.58
N TRP A 64 13.64 11.70 -23.57
CA TRP A 64 13.81 11.27 -22.19
C TRP A 64 13.18 12.27 -21.24
N CYS A 65 12.85 11.80 -20.05
CA CYS A 65 12.45 12.64 -18.93
C CYS A 65 12.84 11.97 -17.60
N ILE A 66 12.93 12.79 -16.56
CA ILE A 66 12.93 12.31 -15.19
C ILE A 66 11.49 12.36 -14.71
N ARG A 67 11.03 11.26 -14.14
CA ARG A 67 9.72 11.15 -13.51
C ARG A 67 9.89 10.84 -12.04
N GLN A 68 8.86 11.12 -11.26
CA GLN A 68 8.89 10.95 -9.82
C GLN A 68 7.65 10.20 -9.38
N TRP A 69 7.86 9.20 -8.54
CA TRP A 69 6.80 8.51 -7.82
C TRP A 69 6.71 9.07 -6.40
N THR A 70 5.50 9.45 -5.98
CA THR A 70 5.22 9.81 -4.59
C THR A 70 4.71 8.58 -3.85
N VAL A 71 5.44 8.16 -2.82
CA VAL A 71 5.17 6.93 -2.07
C VAL A 71 3.93 7.08 -1.20
N VAL A 72 3.84 8.18 -0.44
CA VAL A 72 2.69 8.53 0.40
C VAL A 72 2.16 9.89 -0.05
N TYR A 73 1.11 9.87 -0.88
CA TYR A 73 0.54 11.09 -1.46
C TYR A 73 0.01 12.07 -0.40
N LEU A 74 -0.59 11.56 0.69
CA LEU A 74 -1.07 12.41 1.78
C LEU A 74 0.08 13.18 2.46
N GLN A 75 1.24 12.55 2.58
CA GLN A 75 2.45 13.20 3.09
C GLN A 75 2.93 14.28 2.12
N GLU A 76 2.89 14.04 0.82
CA GLU A 76 3.24 15.05 -0.18
C GLU A 76 2.33 16.28 -0.11
N LEU A 77 1.02 16.09 -0.03
CA LEU A 77 0.09 17.22 0.14
C LEU A 77 0.38 17.99 1.43
N ARG A 78 0.70 17.30 2.52
CA ARG A 78 1.12 17.94 3.77
C ARG A 78 2.36 18.80 3.57
N GLU A 79 3.37 18.29 2.88
CA GLU A 79 4.61 19.00 2.58
C GLU A 79 4.36 20.22 1.69
N GLN A 80 3.52 20.09 0.66
CA GLN A 80 3.10 21.22 -0.17
C GLN A 80 2.39 22.30 0.64
N ALA A 81 1.56 21.91 1.62
CA ALA A 81 0.93 22.88 2.54
C ALA A 81 1.96 23.55 3.45
N LEU A 82 2.95 22.80 3.96
CA LEU A 82 4.05 23.34 4.77
C LEU A 82 4.89 24.37 4.00
N THR A 83 5.11 24.15 2.71
CA THR A 83 5.86 25.08 1.85
C THR A 83 4.99 26.16 1.19
N GLY A 84 3.69 26.21 1.50
CA GLY A 84 2.75 27.19 0.94
C GLY A 84 2.40 27.01 -0.54
N LYS A 85 2.71 25.84 -1.14
CA LYS A 85 2.33 25.51 -2.53
C LYS A 85 0.83 25.24 -2.65
N ILE A 86 0.22 24.73 -1.58
CA ILE A 86 -1.24 24.64 -1.42
C ILE A 86 -1.65 25.22 -0.07
N THR A 87 -2.95 25.50 0.11
CA THR A 87 -3.49 25.90 1.41
C THR A 87 -3.62 24.70 2.36
N THR A 88 -3.56 24.97 3.67
CA THR A 88 -3.83 23.97 4.71
C THR A 88 -5.22 23.38 4.56
N ASP A 89 -6.23 24.22 4.27
CA ASP A 89 -7.62 23.78 4.10
C ASP A 89 -7.75 22.75 2.96
N ARG A 90 -7.06 22.97 1.83
CA ARG A 90 -7.07 22.03 0.71
C ARG A 90 -6.50 20.66 1.10
N PHE A 91 -5.43 20.64 1.90
CA PHE A 91 -4.89 19.39 2.43
C PHE A 91 -5.89 18.69 3.36
N GLU A 92 -6.50 19.42 4.29
CA GLU A 92 -7.47 18.85 5.23
C GLU A 92 -8.72 18.30 4.53
N ASP A 93 -9.24 19.02 3.54
CA ASP A 93 -10.41 18.61 2.77
C ASP A 93 -10.14 17.31 2.01
N TYR A 94 -8.98 17.20 1.34
CA TYR A 94 -8.58 15.96 0.69
C TYR A 94 -8.49 14.79 1.69
N ALA A 95 -7.86 15.03 2.84
CA ALA A 95 -7.64 13.99 3.83
C ALA A 95 -8.95 13.52 4.50
N LYS A 96 -9.92 14.42 4.68
CA LYS A 96 -11.24 14.07 5.21
C LYS A 96 -12.10 13.35 4.16
N SER A 97 -12.09 13.84 2.92
CA SER A 97 -12.99 13.34 1.85
C SER A 97 -12.51 12.05 1.18
N VAL A 98 -11.23 11.95 0.85
CA VAL A 98 -10.67 10.81 0.09
C VAL A 98 -10.06 9.79 1.03
N ALA A 99 -9.29 10.25 2.02
CA ALA A 99 -8.62 9.34 2.94
C ALA A 99 -9.54 8.85 4.08
N MET A 100 -10.71 9.48 4.28
CA MET A 100 -11.68 9.18 5.34
C MET A 100 -11.05 9.17 6.75
N ILE A 101 -10.07 10.05 6.97
CA ILE A 101 -9.31 10.14 8.22
C ILE A 101 -9.86 11.28 9.06
N ASP A 102 -10.36 10.97 10.27
CA ASP A 102 -10.91 11.97 11.19
C ASP A 102 -9.83 12.97 11.70
N SER A 103 -8.55 12.54 11.74
CA SER A 103 -7.42 13.39 12.11
C SER A 103 -6.24 13.21 11.14
N PRO A 104 -6.16 14.04 10.08
CA PRO A 104 -5.16 13.88 9.03
C PRO A 104 -3.73 14.12 9.52
N TYR A 105 -3.55 14.92 10.56
CA TYR A 105 -2.24 15.20 11.14
C TYR A 105 -1.66 14.04 11.96
N LYS A 106 -2.48 13.10 12.44
CA LYS A 106 -1.97 11.85 13.04
C LYS A 106 -1.40 10.90 12.00
N SER A 107 -1.62 11.21 10.73
CA SER A 107 -1.43 10.30 9.61
C SER A 107 -0.21 10.64 8.74
N VAL A 108 0.44 11.76 9.04
CA VAL A 108 1.58 12.33 8.30
C VAL A 108 2.59 12.93 9.28
N SER A 109 3.83 13.04 8.85
CA SER A 109 4.88 13.74 9.59
C SER A 109 4.65 15.25 9.56
N SER A 110 5.11 15.94 10.61
CA SER A 110 5.24 17.40 10.62
C SER A 110 6.48 17.89 9.85
N ALA A 111 7.42 17.00 9.54
CA ALA A 111 8.63 17.29 8.79
C ALA A 111 8.46 16.97 7.30
N ILE A 112 9.27 17.64 6.46
CA ILE A 112 9.45 17.28 5.05
C ILE A 112 10.25 15.99 4.98
N LEU A 113 9.80 15.02 4.18
CA LEU A 113 10.41 13.73 3.99
C LEU A 113 10.88 13.61 2.54
N PRO A 114 12.11 14.05 2.19
CA PRO A 114 12.63 13.89 0.84
C PRO A 114 12.57 12.45 0.34
N GLY A 115 12.71 11.48 1.25
CA GLY A 115 12.60 10.06 0.95
C GLY A 115 11.20 9.56 0.57
N ASN A 116 10.17 10.40 0.63
CA ASN A 116 8.80 10.07 0.21
C ASN A 116 8.61 10.13 -1.32
N LYS A 117 9.64 10.57 -2.05
CA LYS A 117 9.67 10.68 -3.50
C LYS A 117 10.82 9.88 -4.05
N VAL A 118 10.60 9.10 -5.10
CA VAL A 118 11.65 8.37 -5.80
C VAL A 118 11.67 8.79 -7.25
N ALA A 119 12.85 9.08 -7.78
CA ALA A 119 13.01 9.50 -9.16
C ALA A 119 13.34 8.32 -10.09
N PHE A 120 12.90 8.44 -11.33
CA PHE A 120 13.15 7.49 -12.39
C PHE A 120 13.56 8.26 -13.63
N PHE A 121 14.70 7.91 -14.21
CA PHE A 121 15.02 8.28 -15.56
C PHE A 121 14.28 7.34 -16.52
N THR A 122 13.61 7.91 -17.52
CA THR A 122 13.01 7.15 -18.61
C THR A 122 13.47 7.75 -19.94
N GLY A 123 13.91 6.92 -20.88
CA GLY A 123 14.41 7.40 -22.17
C GLY A 123 14.23 6.40 -23.29
N ILE A 124 14.23 6.86 -24.54
CA ILE A 124 14.26 6.03 -25.75
C ILE A 124 15.64 6.11 -26.38
N ASP A 125 16.31 4.97 -26.47
CA ASP A 125 17.64 4.86 -27.07
C ASP A 125 17.57 4.98 -28.61
N THR A 126 18.75 5.01 -29.25
CA THR A 126 18.86 5.13 -30.71
C THR A 126 18.33 3.91 -31.47
N THR A 127 18.14 2.78 -30.77
CA THR A 127 17.55 1.54 -31.33
C THR A 127 16.04 1.45 -31.12
N GLY A 128 15.44 2.47 -30.49
CA GLY A 128 14.02 2.51 -30.17
C GLY A 128 13.64 1.75 -28.89
N LYS A 129 14.60 1.27 -28.10
CA LYS A 129 14.32 0.60 -26.82
C LYS A 129 14.12 1.62 -25.71
N LYS A 130 13.24 1.28 -24.77
CA LYS A 130 13.01 2.09 -23.58
C LYS A 130 14.01 1.73 -22.51
N ILE A 131 14.67 2.74 -21.98
CA ILE A 131 15.57 2.66 -20.86
C ILE A 131 14.87 3.21 -19.63
N ILE A 132 15.01 2.50 -18.51
CA ILE A 132 14.56 2.93 -17.19
C ILE A 132 15.75 2.83 -16.25
N ILE A 133 15.96 3.85 -15.44
CA ILE A 133 16.87 3.85 -14.29
C ILE A 133 16.07 4.37 -13.10
N ALA A 134 16.09 3.65 -12.00
CA ALA A 134 15.42 4.04 -10.77
C ALA A 134 16.48 4.51 -9.78
N ASP A 135 16.32 5.70 -9.21
CA ASP A 135 17.16 6.25 -8.13
C ASP A 135 16.94 5.46 -6.85
N ALA A 136 17.57 4.28 -6.78
CA ALA A 136 17.19 3.24 -5.84
C ALA A 136 17.58 3.58 -4.40
N ASN A 137 18.63 4.36 -4.20
CA ASN A 137 19.06 4.83 -2.88
C ASN A 137 18.60 6.27 -2.56
N ASN A 138 17.88 6.90 -3.51
CA ASN A 138 17.29 8.23 -3.41
C ASN A 138 18.33 9.34 -3.17
N ASN A 139 19.46 9.25 -3.87
CA ASN A 139 20.60 10.17 -3.77
C ASN A 139 20.64 11.19 -4.93
N LYS A 140 19.68 11.12 -5.87
CA LYS A 140 19.58 11.92 -7.10
C LYS A 140 20.76 11.76 -8.06
N ASP A 141 21.41 10.61 -8.04
CA ASP A 141 22.56 10.29 -8.87
C ASP A 141 22.31 8.95 -9.57
N PHE A 142 22.18 8.97 -10.89
CA PHE A 142 21.86 7.76 -11.65
C PHE A 142 23.08 6.89 -11.98
N ASN A 143 24.29 7.24 -11.53
CA ASN A 143 25.51 6.52 -11.91
C ASN A 143 25.70 5.19 -11.17
N ASP A 144 25.18 5.07 -9.94
CA ASP A 144 25.24 3.85 -9.14
C ASP A 144 23.99 2.97 -9.27
N ASP A 145 23.02 3.39 -10.07
CA ASP A 145 21.79 2.67 -10.31
C ASP A 145 21.87 1.69 -11.49
N LYS A 146 21.05 0.66 -11.42
CA LYS A 146 20.93 -0.32 -12.49
C LYS A 146 20.15 0.26 -13.67
N ILE A 147 20.60 -0.06 -14.88
CA ILE A 147 19.89 0.26 -16.12
C ILE A 147 19.04 -0.94 -16.55
N TRP A 148 17.75 -0.70 -16.77
CA TRP A 148 16.83 -1.67 -17.37
C TRP A 148 16.47 -1.26 -18.79
N THR A 149 16.50 -2.22 -19.71
CA THR A 149 16.23 -2.01 -21.13
C THR A 149 15.04 -2.86 -21.56
N PHE A 150 14.07 -2.22 -22.20
CA PHE A 150 12.82 -2.84 -22.66
C PHE A 150 12.62 -2.58 -24.14
N ASP A 151 12.22 -3.62 -24.85
CA ASP A 151 11.88 -3.51 -26.26
C ASP A 151 10.45 -2.96 -26.42
N THR A 152 10.35 -1.80 -27.05
CA THR A 152 9.09 -1.05 -27.23
C THR A 152 8.16 -1.73 -28.24
N SER A 153 8.67 -2.65 -29.08
CA SER A 153 7.83 -3.41 -30.01
C SER A 153 6.80 -4.29 -29.32
N TYR A 154 7.01 -4.59 -28.03
CA TYR A 154 6.04 -5.34 -27.22
C TYR A 154 4.97 -4.47 -26.58
N PHE A 155 5.06 -3.13 -26.67
CA PHE A 155 4.17 -2.24 -25.92
C PHE A 155 2.74 -2.16 -26.46
N SER A 156 2.53 -2.63 -27.70
CA SER A 156 1.20 -2.82 -28.26
C SER A 156 0.48 -4.07 -27.75
N ARG A 157 1.14 -4.91 -26.94
CA ARG A 157 0.53 -6.12 -26.36
C ARG A 157 -0.20 -5.78 -25.06
N PRO A 158 -1.32 -6.45 -24.76
CA PRO A 158 -1.99 -6.26 -23.49
C PRO A 158 -1.01 -6.55 -22.33
N PHE A 159 -1.01 -5.67 -21.34
CA PHE A 159 -0.17 -5.68 -20.14
C PHE A 159 0.07 -7.08 -19.53
N ARG A 160 -0.95 -7.95 -19.50
CA ARG A 160 -0.89 -9.30 -18.91
C ARG A 160 -0.08 -10.33 -19.71
N SER A 161 0.44 -9.96 -20.88
CA SER A 161 1.13 -10.89 -21.80
C SER A 161 2.66 -10.85 -21.66
N ALA A 162 3.18 -9.86 -20.96
CA ALA A 162 4.60 -9.73 -20.69
C ALA A 162 4.96 -10.63 -19.51
N GLY A 163 6.08 -11.37 -19.60
CA GLY A 163 6.54 -12.25 -18.53
C GLY A 163 6.93 -11.50 -17.25
N PHE A 164 7.87 -12.08 -16.49
CA PHE A 164 8.36 -11.45 -15.26
C PHE A 164 8.89 -10.03 -15.50
N LEU A 165 8.23 -9.03 -14.91
CA LEU A 165 8.71 -7.66 -14.84
C LEU A 165 9.89 -7.58 -13.85
N PRO A 166 10.88 -6.71 -14.09
CA PRO A 166 11.99 -6.57 -13.17
C PRO A 166 11.55 -5.88 -11.88
N THR A 167 12.07 -6.39 -10.77
CA THR A 167 11.91 -5.82 -9.44
C THR A 167 13.15 -5.03 -9.04
N VAL A 168 12.96 -3.88 -8.39
CA VAL A 168 14.00 -3.07 -7.77
C VAL A 168 13.62 -2.76 -6.32
N ASN A 169 14.59 -2.73 -5.42
CA ASN A 169 14.39 -2.27 -4.05
C ASN A 169 14.70 -0.78 -3.96
N LEU A 170 13.72 0.03 -3.57
CA LEU A 170 13.83 1.48 -3.45
C LEU A 170 13.91 1.89 -1.98
N ASP A 171 14.88 2.73 -1.65
CA ASP A 171 15.03 3.34 -0.34
C ASP A 171 14.01 4.48 -0.17
N ILE A 172 12.93 4.17 0.53
CA ILE A 172 11.86 5.12 0.82
C ILE A 172 11.89 5.56 2.28
N GLN A 173 11.38 6.75 2.55
CA GLN A 173 11.06 7.22 3.88
C GLN A 173 9.56 7.41 4.02
N TYR A 174 9.01 6.95 5.14
CA TYR A 174 7.61 7.17 5.47
C TYR A 174 7.43 7.45 6.96
N PHE A 175 6.33 8.11 7.31
CA PHE A 175 5.94 8.31 8.71
C PHE A 175 5.20 7.08 9.23
N ASP A 176 5.82 6.38 10.18
CA ASP A 176 5.20 5.24 10.86
C ASP A 176 4.35 5.73 12.03
N ARG A 177 3.03 5.65 11.86
CA ARG A 177 2.05 6.17 12.82
C ARG A 177 1.98 5.37 14.11
N LEU A 178 2.36 4.09 14.08
CA LEU A 178 2.34 3.24 15.27
C LEU A 178 3.48 3.61 16.21
N THR A 179 4.63 3.96 15.64
CA THR A 179 5.81 4.38 16.41
C THR A 179 5.91 5.89 16.58
N GLY A 180 5.22 6.67 15.74
CA GLY A 180 5.37 8.12 15.64
C GLY A 180 6.70 8.56 15.02
N ALA A 181 7.44 7.66 14.36
CA ALA A 181 8.78 7.92 13.85
C ALA A 181 8.84 7.90 12.32
N VAL A 182 9.75 8.69 11.74
CA VAL A 182 10.12 8.55 10.34
C VAL A 182 10.99 7.31 10.19
N THR A 183 10.56 6.39 9.33
CA THR A 183 11.24 5.12 9.09
C THR A 183 11.77 5.08 7.67
N LYS A 184 13.00 4.60 7.50
CA LYS A 184 13.59 4.26 6.19
C LYS A 184 13.43 2.76 5.95
N ILE A 185 12.98 2.37 4.76
CA ILE A 185 12.81 0.97 4.38
C ILE A 185 13.18 0.77 2.91
N ALA A 186 13.75 -0.38 2.60
CA ALA A 186 13.96 -0.82 1.22
C ALA A 186 12.67 -1.52 0.72
N THR A 187 11.99 -0.91 -0.24
CA THR A 187 10.69 -1.36 -0.76
C THR A 187 10.86 -2.00 -2.14
N PRO A 188 10.53 -3.29 -2.29
CA PRO A 188 10.49 -3.93 -3.60
C PRO A 188 9.34 -3.38 -4.44
N VAL A 189 9.65 -2.90 -5.64
CA VAL A 189 8.67 -2.47 -6.64
C VAL A 189 8.95 -3.13 -7.98
N MET A 190 7.90 -3.43 -8.73
CA MET A 190 8.03 -3.90 -10.11
C MET A 190 7.95 -2.71 -11.07
N LEU A 191 8.89 -2.67 -12.01
CA LEU A 191 8.95 -1.64 -13.04
C LEU A 191 8.15 -2.11 -14.25
N ASN A 192 7.03 -1.44 -14.50
CA ASN A 192 6.17 -1.73 -15.63
C ASN A 192 6.43 -0.70 -16.75
N PRO A 193 7.11 -1.11 -17.85
CA PRO A 193 7.55 -0.21 -18.90
C PRO A 193 6.44 0.14 -19.91
N PHE A 194 5.28 -0.52 -19.83
CA PHE A 194 4.19 -0.40 -20.79
C PHE A 194 3.51 0.97 -20.70
N GLU A 195 2.94 1.41 -21.82
CA GLU A 195 2.16 2.65 -21.86
C GLU A 195 0.96 2.53 -20.92
N TYR A 196 0.81 3.51 -20.04
CA TYR A 196 -0.32 3.58 -19.12
C TYR A 196 -1.22 4.72 -19.52
N TYR A 197 -2.43 4.38 -19.91
CA TYR A 197 -3.45 5.36 -20.21
C TYR A 197 -4.17 5.72 -18.91
N ASN A 198 -3.93 6.94 -18.42
CA ASN A 198 -4.76 7.54 -17.39
C ASN A 198 -5.46 8.76 -17.98
N GLU A 199 -6.79 8.74 -18.02
CA GLU A 199 -7.60 9.86 -18.52
C GLU A 199 -7.37 11.14 -17.71
N ASP A 200 -6.97 11.02 -16.45
CA ASP A 200 -6.73 12.17 -15.54
C ASP A 200 -5.40 12.89 -15.80
N PHE A 201 -4.49 12.27 -16.57
CA PHE A 201 -3.20 12.86 -16.94
C PHE A 201 -3.13 12.93 -18.47
N GLU A 202 -3.51 14.07 -19.04
CA GLU A 202 -3.29 14.37 -20.46
C GLU A 202 -1.78 14.49 -20.76
N SER A 203 -1.08 13.36 -20.82
CA SER A 203 0.25 13.31 -21.41
C SER A 203 0.14 13.42 -22.93
N ASP A 204 0.97 14.28 -23.53
CA ASP A 204 1.17 14.30 -24.98
C ASP A 204 1.37 12.85 -25.44
N PRO A 205 0.61 12.37 -26.45
CA PRO A 205 0.77 11.01 -26.97
C PRO A 205 2.22 10.62 -27.28
N LYS A 206 3.09 11.57 -27.62
CA LYS A 206 4.52 11.34 -27.85
C LYS A 206 5.33 11.10 -26.57
N GLU A 207 4.86 11.59 -25.43
CA GLU A 207 5.49 11.39 -24.13
C GLU A 207 5.00 10.12 -23.42
N ARG A 208 3.86 9.56 -23.84
CA ARG A 208 3.31 8.31 -23.29
C ARG A 208 4.27 7.13 -23.38
N ILE A 209 5.10 7.09 -24.42
CA ILE A 209 6.13 6.06 -24.57
C ILE A 209 7.16 6.09 -23.43
N LEU A 210 7.30 7.22 -22.74
CA LEU A 210 8.16 7.39 -21.58
C LEU A 210 7.44 7.04 -20.26
N ASP A 211 6.14 6.72 -20.26
CA ASP A 211 5.34 6.50 -19.05
C ASP A 211 5.82 5.27 -18.30
N LEU A 212 6.01 5.40 -16.99
CA LEU A 212 6.40 4.31 -16.14
C LEU A 212 5.29 4.10 -15.12
N VAL A 213 4.82 2.85 -15.04
CA VAL A 213 3.97 2.42 -13.95
C VAL A 213 4.83 1.74 -12.91
N ILE A 214 4.68 2.20 -11.68
CA ILE A 214 5.28 1.52 -10.53
C ILE A 214 4.22 0.63 -9.92
N GLU A 215 4.53 -0.66 -9.85
CA GLU A 215 3.72 -1.64 -9.16
C GLU A 215 4.37 -1.94 -7.83
N CYS A 216 3.82 -1.29 -6.81
CA CYS A 216 4.18 -1.48 -5.42
C CYS A 216 2.91 -1.86 -4.67
N THR A 217 2.99 -2.72 -3.66
CA THR A 217 1.87 -2.87 -2.73
C THR A 217 2.39 -3.11 -1.34
N ARG A 218 1.91 -2.26 -0.43
CA ARG A 218 2.07 -2.43 1.00
C ARG A 218 0.82 -3.16 1.48
N TYR A 219 0.99 -4.31 2.09
CA TYR A 219 -0.10 -5.09 2.66
C TYR A 219 0.21 -5.41 4.11
N ARG A 220 -0.80 -5.80 4.87
CA ARG A 220 -0.60 -6.38 6.20
C ARG A 220 -0.87 -7.87 6.15
N GLN A 221 -0.13 -8.66 6.94
CA GLN A 221 -0.30 -10.11 6.98
C GLN A 221 -0.33 -10.62 8.41
N THR A 222 -1.18 -11.61 8.64
CA THR A 222 -1.12 -12.46 9.83
C THR A 222 -1.30 -13.92 9.44
N ASP A 223 -0.79 -14.81 10.29
CA ASP A 223 -0.92 -16.25 10.12
C ASP A 223 -1.77 -16.77 11.29
N LEU A 224 -2.78 -17.58 10.99
CA LEU A 224 -3.67 -18.18 11.97
C LEU A 224 -3.70 -19.69 11.76
N LYS A 225 -3.58 -20.46 12.85
CA LYS A 225 -3.75 -21.91 12.82
C LYS A 225 -5.03 -22.30 13.56
N LEU A 226 -5.98 -22.91 12.86
CA LEU A 226 -7.24 -23.41 13.42
C LEU A 226 -7.46 -24.85 12.94
N ASN A 227 -7.85 -25.75 13.85
CA ASN A 227 -8.14 -27.15 13.56
C ASN A 227 -7.04 -27.88 12.75
N GLY A 228 -5.78 -27.52 12.98
CA GLY A 228 -4.63 -28.09 12.27
C GLY A 228 -4.32 -27.46 10.91
N GLU A 229 -5.23 -26.66 10.34
CA GLU A 229 -5.02 -25.93 9.09
C GLU A 229 -4.37 -24.55 9.35
N LYS A 230 -3.42 -24.17 8.50
CA LYS A 230 -2.83 -22.84 8.48
C LYS A 230 -3.56 -21.96 7.46
N TYR A 231 -3.96 -20.78 7.90
CA TYR A 231 -4.50 -19.70 7.09
C TYR A 231 -3.52 -18.53 7.11
N THR A 232 -3.26 -17.96 5.93
CA THR A 232 -2.54 -16.71 5.78
C THR A 232 -3.56 -15.65 5.38
N ILE A 233 -3.69 -14.61 6.19
CA ILE A 233 -4.66 -13.53 5.95
C ILE A 233 -3.86 -12.31 5.54
N TYR A 234 -4.11 -11.84 4.32
CA TYR A 234 -3.58 -10.62 3.76
C TYR A 234 -4.63 -9.53 3.85
N LEU A 235 -4.21 -8.34 4.25
CA LEU A 235 -5.00 -7.12 4.25
C LEU A 235 -4.41 -6.20 3.19
N CYS A 236 -5.17 -5.96 2.13
CA CYS A 236 -4.77 -5.14 0.99
C CYS A 236 -5.63 -3.88 0.94
N ASN A 237 -5.01 -2.74 0.71
CA ASN A 237 -5.73 -1.51 0.42
C ASN A 237 -5.64 -1.27 -1.09
N ASN A 238 -6.76 -0.91 -1.73
CA ASN A 238 -6.75 -0.53 -3.14
C ASN A 238 -5.98 0.79 -3.36
N HIS A 239 -5.79 1.57 -2.29
CA HIS A 239 -5.03 2.81 -2.25
C HIS A 239 -3.83 2.64 -1.31
N ASN A 240 -2.64 2.37 -1.84
CA ASN A 240 -1.43 2.08 -1.06
C ASN A 240 -1.00 3.22 -0.12
N GLU A 241 -1.35 4.44 -0.49
CA GLU A 241 -1.05 5.68 0.21
C GLU A 241 -1.97 5.94 1.40
N LEU A 242 -3.07 5.19 1.52
CA LEU A 242 -4.08 5.36 2.57
C LEU A 242 -3.88 4.38 3.73
N PRO A 243 -4.20 4.80 4.97
CA PRO A 243 -4.20 3.89 6.11
C PRO A 243 -5.15 2.72 5.94
N PHE A 244 -4.89 1.66 6.70
CA PHE A 244 -5.81 0.54 6.78
C PHE A 244 -6.89 0.85 7.81
N THR A 245 -8.02 1.37 7.36
CA THR A 245 -9.18 1.63 8.23
C THR A 245 -10.39 0.83 7.79
N ASP A 246 -11.37 0.72 8.67
CA ASP A 246 -12.71 0.19 8.38
C ASP A 246 -13.49 0.97 7.32
N ARG A 247 -13.08 2.22 7.06
CA ARG A 247 -13.70 3.11 6.07
C ARG A 247 -13.00 3.07 4.71
N THR A 248 -11.71 2.77 4.68
CA THR A 248 -11.00 2.56 3.41
C THR A 248 -11.46 1.27 2.71
N ASN A 249 -11.35 1.20 1.38
CA ASN A 249 -11.71 0.02 0.57
C ASN A 249 -10.70 -1.13 0.78
N THR A 250 -10.57 -1.56 2.03
CA THR A 250 -9.66 -2.58 2.51
C THR A 250 -10.27 -3.95 2.25
N ASN A 251 -9.56 -4.74 1.46
CA ASN A 251 -9.93 -6.12 1.12
C ASN A 251 -9.06 -7.09 1.90
N LEU A 252 -9.66 -8.18 2.35
CA LEU A 252 -8.96 -9.31 2.92
C LEU A 252 -8.82 -10.39 1.84
N LEU A 253 -7.61 -10.92 1.66
CA LEU A 253 -7.41 -12.19 1.01
C LEU A 253 -7.06 -13.23 2.06
N VAL A 254 -7.79 -14.34 2.07
CA VAL A 254 -7.45 -15.49 2.89
C VAL A 254 -6.93 -16.60 2.00
N GLU A 255 -5.75 -17.10 2.34
CA GLU A 255 -5.08 -18.21 1.67
C GLU A 255 -4.93 -19.40 2.61
N THR A 256 -5.35 -20.58 2.18
CA THR A 256 -5.14 -21.82 2.94
C THR A 256 -3.77 -22.42 2.68
N SER A 257 -3.35 -23.35 3.53
CA SER A 257 -2.13 -24.15 3.32
C SER A 257 -2.09 -24.92 1.98
N ALA A 258 -3.25 -25.18 1.38
CA ALA A 258 -3.38 -25.78 0.05
C ALA A 258 -3.34 -24.76 -1.11
N GLY A 259 -3.09 -23.47 -0.82
CA GLY A 259 -3.03 -22.39 -1.81
C GLY A 259 -4.39 -21.89 -2.31
N LYS A 260 -5.51 -22.30 -1.69
CA LYS A 260 -6.85 -21.79 -2.04
C LYS A 260 -6.99 -20.36 -1.54
N LYS A 261 -7.43 -19.46 -2.42
CA LYS A 261 -7.53 -18.02 -2.17
C LYS A 261 -9.00 -17.58 -2.23
N LYS A 262 -9.46 -16.81 -1.24
CA LYS A 262 -10.80 -16.19 -1.23
C LYS A 262 -10.73 -14.76 -0.70
N PHE A 263 -11.45 -13.86 -1.37
CA PHE A 263 -11.52 -12.45 -1.00
C PHE A 263 -12.73 -12.17 -0.12
N TYR A 264 -12.56 -11.26 0.84
CA TYR A 264 -13.57 -10.78 1.76
C TYR A 264 -13.43 -9.27 1.94
N LYS A 265 -14.52 -8.59 2.29
CA LYS A 265 -14.51 -7.22 2.78
C LYS A 265 -14.50 -7.20 4.31
N LEU A 266 -14.12 -6.07 4.89
CA LEU A 266 -14.36 -5.84 6.32
C LEU A 266 -15.87 -5.99 6.61
N PHE A 267 -16.20 -6.54 7.78
CA PHE A 267 -17.57 -6.87 8.19
C PHE A 267 -18.27 -8.03 7.47
N ASP A 268 -17.61 -8.66 6.49
CA ASP A 268 -18.08 -9.92 5.92
C ASP A 268 -18.03 -11.06 6.93
N ASN A 269 -18.74 -12.14 6.60
CA ASN A 269 -18.60 -13.41 7.27
C ASN A 269 -17.44 -14.20 6.63
N LEU A 270 -16.47 -14.54 7.46
CA LEU A 270 -15.30 -15.33 7.13
C LEU A 270 -15.51 -16.78 7.59
N GLU A 271 -15.22 -17.72 6.70
CA GLU A 271 -15.30 -19.16 6.96
C GLU A 271 -13.87 -19.70 7.09
N LEU A 272 -13.54 -20.28 8.24
CA LEU A 272 -12.24 -20.90 8.52
C LEU A 272 -12.49 -22.32 9.05
N GLY A 273 -12.32 -23.31 8.17
CA GLY A 273 -12.69 -24.69 8.45
C GLY A 273 -14.19 -24.79 8.71
N ASP A 274 -14.57 -25.47 9.81
CA ASP A 274 -15.97 -25.64 10.21
C ASP A 274 -16.51 -24.46 11.07
N SER A 275 -15.71 -23.40 11.26
CA SER A 275 -16.07 -22.25 12.07
C SER A 275 -16.36 -21.02 11.21
N LYS A 276 -17.34 -20.24 11.65
CA LYS A 276 -17.72 -18.97 11.02
C LYS A 276 -17.36 -17.81 11.93
N TYR A 277 -16.82 -16.75 11.34
CA TYR A 277 -16.40 -15.54 12.03
C TYR A 277 -17.00 -14.32 11.33
N LYS A 278 -17.38 -13.29 12.08
CA LYS A 278 -17.57 -11.94 11.56
C LYS A 278 -16.21 -11.26 11.57
N ILE A 279 -15.84 -10.59 10.48
CA ILE A 279 -14.71 -9.68 10.50
C ILE A 279 -15.15 -8.41 11.26
N GLY A 280 -14.69 -8.24 12.50
CA GLY A 280 -15.10 -7.14 13.38
C GLY A 280 -14.51 -5.77 13.01
N GLY A 281 -13.54 -5.73 12.10
CA GLY A 281 -12.82 -4.52 11.71
C GLY A 281 -11.34 -4.58 12.08
N LEU A 282 -10.70 -3.41 12.18
CA LEU A 282 -9.31 -3.26 12.56
C LEU A 282 -9.22 -2.48 13.87
N LYS A 283 -8.34 -2.92 14.76
CA LYS A 283 -7.96 -2.17 15.95
C LYS A 283 -6.60 -1.53 15.72
N ASP A 284 -6.57 -0.20 15.76
CA ASP A 284 -5.37 0.63 15.61
C ASP A 284 -4.52 0.30 14.37
N GLU A 285 -5.15 -0.20 13.30
CA GLU A 285 -4.52 -0.78 12.09
C GLU A 285 -3.57 -1.97 12.32
N ALA A 286 -3.30 -2.32 13.57
CA ALA A 286 -2.28 -3.30 13.97
C ALA A 286 -2.89 -4.67 14.26
N GLU A 287 -4.19 -4.76 14.52
CA GLU A 287 -4.85 -6.02 14.83
C GLU A 287 -6.13 -6.18 13.99
N LEU A 288 -6.32 -7.36 13.41
CA LEU A 288 -7.58 -7.76 12.80
C LEU A 288 -8.48 -8.38 13.87
N ILE A 289 -9.71 -7.88 13.98
CA ILE A 289 -10.70 -8.40 14.93
C ILE A 289 -11.54 -9.45 14.20
N LEU A 290 -11.57 -10.69 14.71
CA LEU A 290 -12.51 -11.72 14.29
C LEU A 290 -13.44 -12.08 15.45
N ILE A 291 -14.74 -12.12 15.20
CA ILE A 291 -15.76 -12.43 16.21
C ILE A 291 -16.43 -13.73 15.79
N LYS A 292 -16.27 -14.80 16.55
CA LYS A 292 -16.92 -16.09 16.23
C LYS A 292 -18.45 -15.94 16.18
N ILE A 293 -19.07 -16.49 15.15
CA ILE A 293 -20.53 -16.57 14.98
C ILE A 293 -20.91 -18.04 15.10
N ASN A 294 -21.84 -18.35 16.01
CA ASN A 294 -22.41 -19.69 16.18
C ASN A 294 -23.29 -20.08 14.98
#